data_AF-A0A1I5IZL0-F1
#
_entry.id   AF-A0A1I5IZL0-F1
#
_cell.length_a   1.000
_cell.length_b   1.000
_cell.length_c   1.000
_cell.angle_alpha   90.00
_cell.angle_beta   90.00
_cell.angle_gamma   90.00
#
_symmetry.space_group_name_H-M   'P 1'
#
loop_
_entity.id
_entity.type
_entity.pdbx_description
1 polymer ?
#
loop_
_entity_poly.entity_id
_entity_poly.type
_entity_poly.pdbx_seq_one_letter_code
_entity_poly.pdbx_strand_id
1 'polypeptide(L)'
;MASLYPPENAPAGWGRWLLVRRSILDPDQVQAGLEPELAYYLCAGPPGTTDEDLIRVADTQWAIEECFQTAKNEVGLDQYQVRRYEAWYRHITLALLAHAYLSVIAAIAPRDLAAASSRSPAPRSGVSWHL
;
A
#
# COMPACT_ATOMS: atom_id res chain seq x y z
N MET A 1 -1.78 24.28 2.96
CA MET A 1 -1.73 23.99 1.51
C MET A 1 -0.53 24.67 0.85
N ALA A 2 0.67 24.14 1.07
CA ALA A 2 1.89 24.60 0.41
C ALA A 2 2.00 23.92 -0.96
N SER A 3 1.44 24.56 -2.00
CA SER A 3 1.55 24.08 -3.38
C SER A 3 3.01 24.22 -3.84
N LEU A 4 3.65 23.09 -4.13
CA LEU A 4 5.00 23.06 -4.73
C LEU A 4 4.89 23.27 -6.24
N TYR A 5 5.92 23.84 -6.87
CA TYR A 5 5.98 24.09 -8.31
C TYR A 5 5.62 22.81 -9.11
N PRO A 6 4.78 22.88 -10.17
CA PRO A 6 4.30 21.69 -10.89
C PRO A 6 5.45 20.81 -11.40
N PRO A 7 5.26 19.48 -11.49
CA PRO A 7 6.31 18.57 -11.98
C PRO A 7 6.66 18.94 -13.42
N GLU A 8 7.95 18.92 -13.78
CA GLU A 8 8.43 19.33 -15.12
C GLU A 8 7.72 18.61 -16.29
N ASN A 9 7.14 17.42 -16.03
CA ASN A 9 6.44 16.60 -17.03
C ASN A 9 4.94 16.42 -16.76
N ALA A 10 4.33 17.23 -15.88
CA ALA A 10 2.90 17.08 -15.61
C ALA A 10 2.03 17.77 -16.67
N PRO A 11 0.83 17.24 -16.94
CA PRO A 11 -0.15 17.93 -17.76
C PRO A 11 -0.46 19.33 -17.20
N ALA A 12 -0.76 20.27 -18.09
CA ALA A 12 -1.10 21.64 -17.70
C ALA A 12 -2.24 21.65 -16.67
N GLY A 13 -2.06 22.40 -15.58
CA GLY A 13 -3.06 22.55 -14.51
C GLY A 13 -2.94 21.56 -13.35
N TRP A 14 -2.01 20.60 -13.37
CA TRP A 14 -1.81 19.71 -12.23
C TRP A 14 -1.21 20.44 -11.01
N GLY A 15 -1.74 20.15 -9.82
CA GLY A 15 -1.18 20.59 -8.55
C GLY A 15 -0.17 19.59 -7.99
N ARG A 16 0.62 20.03 -7.01
CA ARG A 16 1.47 19.16 -6.18
C ARG A 16 1.24 19.42 -4.72
N TRP A 17 1.32 18.33 -3.95
CA TRP A 17 1.16 18.32 -2.51
C TRP A 17 2.26 17.49 -1.87
N LEU A 18 2.72 17.91 -0.70
CA LEU A 18 3.55 17.09 0.18
C LEU A 18 2.67 16.62 1.34
N LEU A 19 2.29 15.35 1.34
CA LEU A 19 1.52 14.75 2.41
C LEU A 19 2.49 14.20 3.47
N VAL A 20 2.25 14.57 4.72
CA VAL A 20 3.03 14.07 5.86
C VAL A 20 2.14 13.18 6.73
N ARG A 21 2.51 11.91 6.82
CA ARG A 21 1.88 10.95 7.72
C ARG A 21 2.69 10.86 9.00
N ARG A 22 2.02 10.88 10.15
CA ARG A 22 2.64 10.68 11.44
C ARG A 22 2.03 9.48 12.16
N SER A 23 2.87 8.58 12.68
CA SER A 23 2.40 7.51 13.56
C SER A 23 1.88 8.07 14.88
N ILE A 24 0.77 7.52 15.38
CA ILE A 24 0.27 7.87 16.71
C ILE A 24 0.92 6.91 17.70
N LEU A 25 1.59 7.48 18.69
CA LEU A 25 2.20 6.76 19.79
C LEU A 25 1.19 6.55 20.91
N ASP A 26 1.22 5.36 21.52
CA ASP A 26 0.45 5.08 22.73
C ASP A 26 1.05 5.81 23.94
N PRO A 27 0.28 6.06 25.02
CA PRO A 27 0.76 6.81 26.19
C PRO A 27 2.05 6.26 26.80
N ASP A 28 2.22 4.93 26.84
CA ASP A 28 3.43 4.28 27.34
C ASP A 28 4.66 4.59 26.46
N GLN A 29 4.46 4.68 25.15
CA GLN A 29 5.52 5.00 24.20
C GLN A 29 5.95 6.47 24.30
N VAL A 30 4.98 7.37 24.48
CA VAL A 30 5.24 8.79 24.75
C VAL A 30 6.02 8.94 26.08
N GLN A 31 5.62 8.20 27.12
CA GLN A 31 6.28 8.22 28.42
C GLN A 31 7.71 7.66 28.37
N ALA A 32 7.96 6.70 27.47
CA ALA A 32 9.29 6.14 27.20
C ALA A 32 10.19 7.07 26.36
N GLY A 33 9.69 8.24 25.92
CA GLY A 33 10.45 9.20 25.13
C GLY A 33 10.65 8.79 23.67
N LEU A 34 9.78 7.92 23.14
CA LEU A 34 9.79 7.59 21.70
C LEU A 34 9.26 8.78 20.89
N GLU A 35 9.90 9.04 19.76
CA GLU A 35 9.45 10.03 18.78
C GLU A 35 8.56 9.37 17.73
N PRO A 36 7.51 10.06 17.24
CA PRO A 36 6.61 9.51 16.24
C PRO A 36 7.32 9.38 14.89
N GLU A 37 7.06 8.27 14.20
CA GLU A 37 7.58 8.00 12.88
C GLU A 37 6.85 8.88 11.84
N LEU A 38 7.61 9.49 10.95
CA LEU A 38 7.10 10.33 9.86
C LEU A 38 7.32 9.66 8.51
N ALA A 39 6.28 9.64 7.69
CA ALA A 39 6.37 9.26 6.28
C ALA A 39 5.96 10.45 5.39
N TYR A 40 6.68 10.63 4.29
CA TYR A 40 6.51 11.75 3.37
C TYR A 40 6.09 11.23 1.99
N TYR A 41 5.02 11.80 1.44
CA TYR A 41 4.51 11.45 0.13
C TYR A 41 4.43 12.69 -0.74
N LEU A 42 5.06 12.64 -1.91
CA LEU A 42 4.93 13.67 -2.93
C LEU A 42 3.79 13.27 -3.87
N CYS A 43 2.69 14.01 -3.81
CA CYS A 43 1.49 13.74 -4.59
C CYS A 43 1.32 14.76 -5.72
N ALA A 44 0.78 14.31 -6.85
CA ALA A 44 0.41 15.17 -7.97
C ALA A 44 -0.92 14.71 -8.56
N GLY A 45 -1.75 15.65 -9.00
CA GLY A 45 -3.10 15.36 -9.45
C GLY A 45 -3.77 16.56 -10.12
N PRO A 46 -4.89 16.32 -10.83
CA PRO A 46 -5.63 17.38 -11.50
C PRO A 46 -6.21 18.41 -10.51
N PRO A 47 -6.64 19.59 -11.01
CA PRO A 47 -7.41 20.53 -10.20
C PRO A 47 -8.63 19.86 -9.58
N GLY A 48 -8.91 20.19 -8.31
CA GLY A 48 -10.05 19.61 -7.58
C GLY A 48 -9.77 18.27 -6.90
N THR A 49 -8.53 17.76 -6.96
CA THR A 49 -8.13 16.62 -6.13
C THR A 49 -8.29 16.98 -4.65
N THR A 50 -9.07 16.19 -3.92
CA THR A 50 -9.33 16.41 -2.49
C THR A 50 -8.22 15.82 -1.64
N ASP A 51 -8.05 16.31 -0.42
CA ASP A 51 -7.10 15.73 0.54
C ASP A 51 -7.42 14.26 0.85
N GLU A 52 -8.70 13.91 0.90
CA GLU A 52 -9.18 12.53 1.06
C GLU A 52 -8.71 11.62 -0.08
N ASP A 53 -8.73 12.10 -1.32
CA ASP A 53 -8.21 11.35 -2.47
C ASP A 53 -6.69 11.18 -2.40
N LEU A 54 -5.96 12.21 -1.98
CA LEU A 54 -4.51 12.14 -1.79
C LEU A 54 -4.15 11.11 -0.72
N ILE A 55 -4.83 11.16 0.43
CA ILE A 55 -4.66 10.21 1.54
C ILE A 55 -4.98 8.79 1.09
N ARG A 56 -6.14 8.59 0.45
CA ARG A 56 -6.57 7.28 -0.05
C ARG A 56 -5.55 6.67 -0.99
N VAL A 57 -5.01 7.46 -1.92
CA VAL A 57 -3.98 6.99 -2.86
C VAL A 57 -2.66 6.70 -2.14
N ALA A 58 -2.22 7.56 -1.21
CA ALA A 58 -1.01 7.32 -0.42
C ALA A 58 -1.10 6.01 0.39
N ASP A 59 -2.27 5.71 0.95
CA ASP A 59 -2.50 4.49 1.72
C ASP A 59 -2.54 3.22 0.85
N THR A 60 -2.89 3.31 -0.43
CA THR A 60 -2.91 2.14 -1.31
C THR A 60 -1.53 1.51 -1.53
N GLN A 61 -0.44 2.25 -1.28
CA GLN A 61 0.90 1.71 -1.38
C GLN A 61 1.13 0.55 -0.40
N TRP A 62 0.53 0.60 0.79
CA TRP A 62 0.63 -0.50 1.75
C TRP A 62 -0.09 -1.75 1.26
N ALA A 63 -1.24 -1.59 0.61
CA ALA A 63 -1.98 -2.69 0.01
C ALA A 63 -1.18 -3.42 -1.09
N ILE A 64 -0.29 -2.71 -1.80
CA ILE A 64 0.63 -3.32 -2.77
C ILE A 64 1.63 -4.23 -2.05
N GLU A 65 2.25 -3.77 -0.97
CA GLU A 65 3.19 -4.59 -0.21
C GLU A 65 2.50 -5.82 0.37
N GLU A 66 1.32 -5.64 0.96
CA GLU A 66 0.52 -6.75 1.49
C GLU A 66 0.19 -7.77 0.40
N CYS A 67 -0.23 -7.32 -0.78
CA CYS A 67 -0.47 -8.16 -1.95
C CYS A 67 0.77 -8.99 -2.34
N PHE A 68 1.97 -8.37 -2.38
CA PHE A 68 3.22 -9.10 -2.65
C PHE A 68 3.56 -10.10 -1.56
N GLN A 69 3.34 -9.78 -0.28
CA GLN A 69 3.57 -10.71 0.82
C GLN A 69 2.60 -11.90 0.75
N THR A 70 1.32 -11.67 0.47
CA THR A 70 0.35 -12.73 0.23
C THR A 70 0.75 -13.58 -0.98
N ALA A 71 1.22 -12.98 -2.07
CA ALA A 71 1.67 -13.73 -3.24
C ALA A 71 2.89 -14.63 -2.93
N LYS A 72 3.82 -14.20 -2.08
CA LYS A 72 4.92 -15.07 -1.61
C LYS A 72 4.39 -16.26 -0.82
N ASN A 73 3.50 -16.00 0.13
CA ASN A 73 2.98 -17.02 1.04
C ASN A 73 2.04 -18.03 0.36
N GLU A 74 1.13 -17.57 -0.50
CA GLU A 74 0.05 -18.39 -1.05
C GLU A 74 0.40 -19.07 -2.37
N VAL A 75 1.22 -18.42 -3.21
CA VAL A 75 1.55 -18.93 -4.55
C VAL A 75 3.04 -19.12 -4.80
N GLY A 76 3.87 -18.97 -3.75
CA GLY A 76 5.30 -19.21 -3.83
C GLY A 76 6.02 -18.26 -4.78
N LEU A 77 5.62 -16.97 -4.81
CA LEU A 77 6.20 -15.97 -5.71
C LEU A 77 7.74 -15.89 -5.60
N ASP A 78 8.30 -16.08 -4.41
CA ASP A 78 9.74 -16.11 -4.14
C ASP A 78 10.34 -17.52 -4.00
N GLN A 79 9.52 -18.57 -4.10
CA GLN A 79 9.92 -19.97 -3.94
C GLN A 79 10.35 -20.62 -5.26
N TYR A 80 11.26 -19.97 -5.99
CA TYR A 80 11.82 -20.50 -7.23
C TYR A 80 13.28 -20.94 -7.04
N GLN A 81 13.67 -22.09 -7.60
CA GLN A 81 15.06 -22.59 -7.56
C GLN A 81 15.74 -22.52 -8.94
N VAL A 82 15.15 -21.80 -9.89
CA VAL A 82 15.59 -21.75 -11.28
C VAL A 82 16.71 -20.74 -11.48
N ARG A 83 17.73 -21.12 -12.28
CA ARG A 83 18.89 -20.26 -12.60
C ARG A 83 18.87 -19.66 -14.01
N ARG A 84 17.84 -19.97 -14.80
CA ARG A 84 17.66 -19.47 -16.17
C ARG A 84 16.58 -18.39 -16.18
N TYR A 85 16.85 -17.29 -16.88
CA TYR A 85 15.93 -16.15 -17.00
C TYR A 85 14.53 -16.56 -17.49
N GLU A 86 14.45 -17.38 -18.54
CA GLU A 86 13.17 -17.83 -19.09
C GLU A 86 12.33 -18.61 -18.07
N ALA A 87 12.98 -19.48 -17.29
CA ALA A 87 12.31 -20.26 -16.27
C ALA A 87 11.82 -19.38 -15.12
N TRP A 88 12.63 -18.38 -14.72
CA TRP A 88 12.23 -17.38 -13.73
C TRP A 88 11.03 -16.55 -14.22
N TYR A 89 11.07 -16.09 -15.46
CA TYR A 89 10.00 -15.26 -16.04
C TYR A 89 8.68 -16.03 -16.11
N ARG A 90 8.71 -17.30 -16.52
CA ARG A 90 7.53 -18.18 -16.51
C ARG A 90 6.98 -18.38 -15.10
N HIS A 91 7.85 -18.62 -14.12
CA HIS A 91 7.45 -18.77 -12.71
C HIS A 91 6.74 -17.54 -12.18
N ILE A 92 7.37 -16.36 -12.30
CA ILE A 92 6.79 -15.10 -11.82
C ILE A 92 5.45 -14.81 -12.51
N THR A 93 5.35 -15.05 -13.82
CA THR A 93 4.10 -14.86 -14.56
C THR A 93 2.98 -15.78 -14.06
N LEU A 94 3.27 -17.07 -13.87
CA LEU A 94 2.28 -18.03 -13.38
C LEU A 94 1.88 -17.76 -11.92
N ALA A 95 2.83 -17.39 -11.06
CA ALA A 95 2.55 -17.03 -9.68
C ALA A 95 1.66 -15.78 -9.61
N LEU A 96 1.99 -14.71 -10.34
CA LEU A 96 1.16 -13.50 -10.37
C LEU A 96 -0.24 -13.76 -10.95
N LEU A 97 -0.36 -14.61 -11.98
CA LEU A 97 -1.65 -15.03 -12.52
C LEU A 97 -2.49 -15.80 -11.48
N ALA A 98 -1.88 -16.75 -10.78
CA ALA A 98 -2.55 -17.52 -9.74
C ALA A 98 -2.99 -16.62 -8.59
N HIS A 99 -2.13 -15.66 -8.18
CA HIS A 99 -2.48 -14.70 -7.14
C HIS A 99 -3.67 -13.83 -7.56
N ALA A 100 -3.65 -13.27 -8.77
CA ALA A 100 -4.77 -12.48 -9.30
C ALA A 100 -6.08 -13.28 -9.35
N TYR A 101 -6.02 -14.55 -9.75
CA TYR A 101 -7.18 -15.45 -9.72
C TYR A 101 -7.73 -15.62 -8.29
N LEU A 102 -6.86 -15.93 -7.33
CA LEU A 102 -7.26 -16.08 -5.92
C LEU A 102 -7.85 -14.79 -5.35
N SER A 103 -7.24 -13.63 -5.64
CA SER A 103 -7.75 -12.32 -5.18
C SER A 103 -9.15 -12.02 -5.73
N VAL A 104 -9.41 -12.33 -7.01
CA VAL A 104 -10.73 -12.14 -7.62
C VAL A 104 -11.76 -13.07 -6.99
N ILE A 105 -11.42 -14.35 -6.81
CA ILE A 105 -12.33 -15.31 -6.18
C ILE A 105 -12.64 -14.90 -4.73
N ALA A 106 -11.63 -14.48 -3.97
CA ALA A 106 -11.80 -14.00 -2.60
C ALA A 106 -12.70 -12.74 -2.54
N ALA A 107 -12.57 -11.83 -3.50
CA ALA A 107 -13.39 -10.61 -3.55
C ALA A 107 -14.87 -10.87 -3.86
N ILE A 108 -15.18 -11.95 -4.58
CA ILE A 108 -16.56 -12.33 -4.97
C ILE A 108 -17.17 -13.34 -3.98
N ALA A 109 -16.35 -13.97 -3.14
CA ALA A 109 -16.81 -14.98 -2.18
C ALA A 109 -17.79 -14.39 -1.14
N PRO A 110 -18.83 -15.14 -0.74
CA PRO A 110 -19.72 -14.77 0.37
C PRO A 110 -18.93 -14.49 1.65
N ARG A 111 -19.37 -13.48 2.41
CA ARG A 111 -18.67 -12.96 3.61
C ARG A 111 -18.38 -14.03 4.66
N ASP A 112 -19.20 -15.07 4.72
CA ASP A 112 -19.07 -16.18 5.67
C ASP A 112 -17.85 -17.08 5.40
N LEU A 113 -17.41 -17.17 4.14
CA LEU A 113 -16.19 -17.89 3.76
C LEU A 113 -14.93 -17.01 3.93
N ALA A 114 -15.04 -15.70 3.69
CA ALA A 114 -13.94 -14.74 3.88
C ALA A 114 -13.60 -14.53 5.37
N ALA A 115 -14.59 -14.58 6.27
CA ALA A 115 -14.37 -14.47 7.71
C ALA A 115 -13.62 -15.68 8.30
N ALA A 116 -13.65 -16.84 7.63
CA ALA A 116 -12.93 -18.02 8.07
C ALA A 116 -11.42 -17.95 7.75
N SER A 117 -11.02 -17.21 6.70
CA SER A 117 -9.61 -17.07 6.28
C SER A 117 -8.90 -15.87 6.92
N SER A 118 -9.62 -14.80 7.29
CA SER A 118 -9.04 -13.58 7.86
C SER A 118 -9.03 -13.58 9.38
N ARG A 119 -8.13 -14.36 10.00
CA ARG A 119 -7.80 -14.19 11.43
C ARG A 119 -6.31 -13.90 11.62
N SER A 120 -5.89 -12.74 11.14
CA SER A 120 -4.68 -12.06 11.60
C SER A 120 -5.06 -10.73 12.23
N PRO A 121 -4.97 -10.58 13.57
CA PRO A 121 -5.18 -9.30 14.23
C PRO A 121 -3.89 -8.49 14.07
N ALA A 122 -3.78 -7.71 12.99
CA ALA A 122 -2.74 -6.68 12.93
C ALA A 122 -3.19 -5.50 13.83
N PRO A 123 -2.34 -5.03 14.75
CA PRO A 123 -2.67 -3.86 15.58
C PRO A 123 -2.77 -2.63 14.68
N ARG A 124 -3.97 -2.05 14.59
CA ARG A 124 -4.18 -0.78 13.89
C ARG A 124 -3.68 0.32 14.81
N SER A 125 -2.42 0.73 14.66
CA SER A 125 -1.98 2.00 15.24
C SER A 125 -2.74 3.13 14.55
N GLY A 126 -3.20 4.10 15.34
CA GLY A 126 -3.86 5.27 14.81
C GLY A 126 -2.90 6.05 13.90
N VAL A 127 -3.43 6.61 12.81
CA VAL A 127 -2.66 7.45 11.89
C VAL A 127 -3.29 8.84 11.89
N SER A 128 -2.46 9.88 12.03
CA SER A 128 -2.88 11.28 11.88
C SER A 128 -2.23 11.88 10.62
N TRP A 129 -3.06 12.49 9.78
CA TRP A 129 -2.62 13.20 8.56
C TRP A 129 -2.52 14.70 8.85
N HIS A 130 -1.43 15.32 8.42
CA HIS A 130 -1.27 16.78 8.43
C HIS A 130 -1.05 17.26 6.99
N LEU A 131 -1.77 18.32 6.60
CA LEU A 131 -1.87 18.91 5.24
C LEU A 131 -1.27 20.33 5.17
#